data_AF-A0A8H7QHH5-F1
#
_entry.id   AF-A0A8H7QHH5-F1
#
_cell.length_a   1.000
_cell.length_b   1.000
_cell.length_c   1.000
_cell.angle_alpha   90.00
_cell.angle_beta   90.00
_cell.angle_gamma   90.00
#
_symmetry.space_group_name_H-M   'P 1'
#
loop_
_entity.id
_entity.type
_entity.pdbx_description
1 polymer ?
#
loop_
_entity_poly.entity_id
_entity_poly.type
_entity_poly.pdbx_seq_one_letter_code
_entity_poly.pdbx_strand_id
1 'polypeptide(L)'
;FRQTHPSILFTLKDHKITGYSDSLSAACVTLATTHLNHIVENFERRIVYFIQIKLKDVYKDMPKGFLYIMAREYCYEHLLGSNGNPKWPKQFDLVRIAHVNQITDIIQELKNRLLITPTTTNLTASPTKFLSVLGYIISELESICDNCTDPLDKPRNFSLVPTPSLRWKYISINCRSLATIVKKKSGTTYKENIEQFYSTFDFKKFGFENLEELLSPESKVRFMCSMMTDGFGACFVFARCKPKKETDP
;
A
#
# COMPACT_ATOMS: atom_id res chain seq x y z
N PHE A 1 -0.33 15.82 -0.07
CA PHE A 1 0.42 14.67 -0.61
C PHE A 1 -0.06 14.23 -1.99
N ARG A 2 -1.32 13.80 -2.21
CA ARG A 2 -1.84 13.47 -3.57
C ARG A 2 -1.89 14.64 -4.57
N GLN A 3 -2.02 15.88 -4.09
CA GLN A 3 -1.96 17.08 -4.93
C GLN A 3 -0.53 17.52 -5.25
N THR A 4 0.44 17.12 -4.42
CA THR A 4 1.88 17.39 -4.60
C THR A 4 2.63 16.26 -5.30
N HIS A 5 2.05 15.05 -5.33
CA HIS A 5 2.55 13.86 -6.01
C HIS A 5 1.38 13.24 -6.78
N PRO A 6 1.02 13.76 -7.96
CA PRO A 6 0.02 13.13 -8.80
C PRO A 6 0.47 11.69 -9.10
N SER A 7 -0.50 10.81 -9.34
CA SER A 7 -0.23 9.45 -9.85
C SER A 7 0.80 9.56 -10.96
N ILE A 8 2.01 9.02 -10.76
CA ILE A 8 3.06 9.06 -11.79
C ILE A 8 2.53 8.20 -12.93
N LEU A 9 2.01 8.86 -13.96
CA LEU A 9 1.82 8.26 -15.26
C LEU A 9 3.24 8.14 -15.82
N PHE A 10 3.76 6.92 -15.93
CA PHE A 10 5.07 6.71 -16.53
C PHE A 10 5.00 7.05 -18.03
N THR A 11 5.30 8.31 -18.35
CA THR A 11 5.50 8.79 -19.70
C THR A 11 6.99 8.64 -20.05
N LEU A 12 7.26 7.91 -21.14
CA LEU A 12 8.59 7.68 -21.72
C LEU A 12 9.39 8.97 -22.01
N LYS A 13 8.77 10.14 -21.87
CA LYS A 13 9.37 11.45 -22.15
C LYS A 13 10.24 11.95 -21.00
N ASP A 14 9.85 11.67 -19.75
CA ASP A 14 10.46 12.30 -18.57
C ASP A 14 11.37 11.32 -17.78
N HIS A 15 11.18 10.00 -17.98
CA HIS A 15 11.94 8.95 -17.30
C HIS A 15 12.43 7.94 -18.33
N LYS A 16 13.68 8.10 -18.80
CA LYS A 16 14.26 7.28 -19.86
C LYS A 16 14.63 5.89 -19.30
N ILE A 17 13.70 4.94 -19.39
CA ILE A 17 13.88 3.55 -18.93
C ILE A 17 14.79 2.80 -19.92
N THR A 18 15.83 2.13 -19.42
CA THR A 18 16.86 1.44 -20.23
C THR A 18 16.69 -0.09 -20.32
N GLY A 19 15.79 -0.71 -19.54
CA GLY A 19 15.50 -2.15 -19.60
C GLY A 19 14.34 -2.66 -18.71
N TYR A 20 14.15 -3.98 -18.63
CA TYR A 20 13.05 -4.64 -17.87
C TYR A 20 13.34 -4.89 -16.40
N SER A 21 14.62 -5.07 -16.08
CA SER A 21 15.10 -4.87 -14.72
C SER A 21 14.52 -3.58 -14.16
N ASP A 22 14.51 -2.52 -14.95
CA ASP A 22 14.13 -1.19 -14.49
C ASP A 22 12.61 -1.06 -14.32
N SER A 23 11.80 -1.71 -15.17
CA SER A 23 10.33 -1.65 -15.06
C SER A 23 9.80 -2.50 -13.89
N LEU A 24 10.30 -3.72 -13.73
CA LEU A 24 9.96 -4.56 -12.58
C LEU A 24 10.52 -3.97 -11.28
N SER A 25 11.78 -3.50 -11.30
CA SER A 25 12.37 -2.81 -10.14
C SER A 25 11.61 -1.55 -9.80
N ALA A 26 11.17 -0.75 -10.78
CA ALA A 26 10.34 0.43 -10.53
C ALA A 26 8.98 0.07 -9.91
N ALA A 27 8.35 -1.02 -10.35
CA ALA A 27 7.12 -1.53 -9.74
C ALA A 27 7.37 -1.98 -8.29
N CYS A 28 8.42 -2.74 -8.04
CA CYS A 28 8.84 -3.15 -6.69
C CYS A 28 9.17 -1.96 -5.80
N VAL A 29 9.87 -0.94 -6.30
CA VAL A 29 10.15 0.31 -5.59
C VAL A 29 8.85 1.04 -5.28
N THR A 30 7.93 1.13 -6.22
CA THR A 30 6.61 1.77 -6.00
C THR A 30 5.82 1.05 -4.92
N LEU A 31 5.82 -0.28 -4.95
CA LEU A 31 5.22 -1.12 -3.90
C LEU A 31 5.88 -0.85 -2.55
N ALA A 32 7.19 -1.00 -2.45
CA ALA A 32 7.95 -0.81 -1.23
C ALA A 32 7.72 0.60 -0.65
N THR A 33 7.84 1.64 -1.46
CA THR A 33 7.57 3.04 -1.07
C THR A 33 6.14 3.22 -0.56
N THR A 34 5.14 2.59 -1.19
CA THR A 34 3.75 2.66 -0.70
C THR A 34 3.62 2.05 0.69
N HIS A 35 4.24 0.90 0.93
CA HIS A 35 4.21 0.23 2.24
C HIS A 35 4.95 1.04 3.30
N LEU A 36 6.14 1.57 2.96
CA LEU A 36 6.96 2.39 3.85
C LEU A 36 6.23 3.70 4.22
N ASN A 37 5.66 4.39 3.24
CA ASN A 37 4.86 5.60 3.49
C ASN A 37 3.65 5.31 4.36
N HIS A 38 3.00 4.16 4.16
CA HIS A 38 1.86 3.77 4.98
C HIS A 38 2.24 3.60 6.46
N ILE A 39 3.45 3.11 6.77
CA ILE A 39 3.96 3.06 8.14
C ILE A 39 4.13 4.48 8.70
N VAL A 40 4.86 5.34 7.98
CA VAL A 40 5.18 6.71 8.41
C VAL A 40 3.91 7.53 8.66
N GLU A 41 3.00 7.57 7.69
CA GLU A 41 1.77 8.38 7.74
C GLU A 41 0.83 7.97 8.86
N ASN A 42 0.90 6.71 9.32
CA ASN A 42 -0.03 6.16 10.30
C ASN A 42 0.59 5.91 11.68
N PHE A 43 1.91 6.13 11.83
CA PHE A 43 2.64 5.76 13.03
C PHE A 43 2.10 6.45 14.28
N GLU A 44 2.11 7.79 14.33
CA GLU A 44 1.61 8.57 15.48
C GLU A 44 0.19 8.14 15.84
N ARG A 45 -0.69 8.11 14.84
CA ARG A 45 -2.10 7.76 15.04
C ARG A 45 -2.29 6.38 15.67
N ARG A 46 -1.48 5.39 15.28
CA ARG A 46 -1.55 4.02 15.82
C ARG A 46 -1.01 3.95 17.24
N ILE A 47 0.10 4.62 17.53
CA ILE A 47 0.68 4.69 18.88
C ILE A 47 -0.29 5.38 19.84
N VAL A 48 -0.80 6.56 19.46
CA VAL A 48 -1.77 7.32 20.28
C VAL A 48 -3.05 6.51 20.51
N TYR A 49 -3.54 5.81 19.49
CA TYR A 49 -4.70 4.93 19.63
C TYR A 49 -4.46 3.81 20.64
N PHE A 50 -3.32 3.12 20.55
CA PHE A 50 -2.97 2.05 21.49
C PHE A 50 -2.86 2.56 22.93
N ILE A 51 -2.15 3.68 23.13
CA ILE A 51 -2.03 4.31 24.45
C ILE A 51 -3.41 4.68 24.99
N GLN A 52 -4.30 5.24 24.17
CA GLN A 52 -5.66 5.57 24.56
C GLN A 52 -6.43 4.33 25.06
N ILE A 53 -6.27 3.17 24.40
CA ILE A 53 -6.89 1.92 24.84
C ILE A 53 -6.34 1.50 26.21
N LYS A 54 -5.02 1.48 26.40
CA LYS A 54 -4.42 1.14 27.71
C LYS A 54 -4.82 2.13 28.81
N LEU A 55 -4.93 3.43 28.49
CA LEU A 55 -5.39 4.45 29.43
C LEU A 55 -6.86 4.28 29.84
N LYS A 56 -7.70 3.67 28.99
CA LYS A 56 -9.10 3.37 29.34
C LYS A 56 -9.18 2.38 30.51
N ASP A 57 -8.25 1.42 30.58
CA ASP A 57 -8.20 0.46 31.68
C ASP A 57 -7.77 1.10 33.00
N VAL A 58 -6.89 2.10 32.93
CA VAL A 58 -6.42 2.89 34.08
C VAL A 58 -7.49 3.87 34.56
N TYR A 59 -8.16 4.57 33.64
CA TYR A 59 -9.11 5.65 33.93
C TYR A 59 -10.49 5.36 33.33
N LYS A 60 -11.20 4.38 33.91
CA LYS A 60 -12.49 3.88 33.40
C LYS A 60 -13.61 4.91 33.38
N ASP A 61 -13.54 5.91 34.26
CA ASP A 61 -14.51 6.98 34.44
C ASP A 61 -14.29 8.18 33.48
N MET A 62 -13.19 8.17 32.72
CA MET A 62 -12.80 9.33 31.92
C MET A 62 -13.37 9.31 30.50
N PRO A 63 -13.81 10.47 29.97
CA PRO A 63 -14.29 10.56 28.60
C PRO A 63 -13.21 10.18 27.59
N LYS A 64 -13.59 9.45 26.54
CA LYS A 64 -12.70 9.04 25.45
C LYS A 64 -11.89 10.19 24.84
N GLY A 65 -12.50 11.38 24.71
CA GLY A 65 -11.83 12.58 24.20
C GLY A 65 -10.70 13.07 25.11
N PHE A 66 -10.87 12.97 26.42
CA PHE A 66 -9.83 13.32 27.39
C PHE A 66 -8.65 12.34 27.33
N LEU A 67 -8.94 11.04 27.27
CA LEU A 67 -7.92 10.00 27.12
C LEU A 67 -7.09 10.17 25.84
N TYR A 68 -7.72 10.60 24.74
CA TYR A 68 -7.02 10.92 23.50
C TYR A 68 -6.05 12.09 23.69
N ILE A 69 -6.49 13.18 24.35
CA ILE A 69 -5.63 14.34 24.63
C ILE A 69 -4.44 13.91 25.49
N MET A 70 -4.66 13.12 26.54
CA MET A 70 -3.58 12.61 27.40
C MET A 70 -2.62 11.69 26.62
N ALA A 71 -3.15 10.78 25.80
CA ALA A 71 -2.33 9.89 24.98
C ALA A 71 -1.43 10.67 24.02
N ARG A 72 -1.95 11.75 23.44
CA ARG A 72 -1.24 12.58 22.46
C ARG A 72 -0.29 13.60 23.10
N GLU A 73 -0.80 14.48 23.96
CA GLU A 73 -0.07 15.64 24.47
C GLU A 73 0.90 15.29 25.61
N TYR A 74 0.66 14.18 26.32
CA TYR A 74 1.53 13.73 27.40
C TYR A 74 2.31 12.47 27.01
N CYS A 75 1.62 11.36 26.75
CA CYS A 75 2.27 10.06 26.63
C CYS A 75 3.12 9.93 25.35
N TYR A 76 2.56 10.31 24.20
CA TYR A 76 3.27 10.26 22.92
C TYR A 76 4.45 11.24 22.89
N GLU A 77 4.27 12.46 23.39
CA GLU A 77 5.36 13.43 23.56
C GLU A 77 6.49 12.88 24.43
N HIS A 78 6.18 12.13 25.49
CA HIS A 78 7.21 11.43 26.29
C HIS A 78 8.00 10.36 25.50
N LEU A 79 7.41 9.74 24.47
CA LEU A 79 8.10 8.80 23.58
C LEU A 79 9.09 9.50 22.64
N LEU A 80 8.87 10.79 22.34
CA LEU A 80 9.76 11.59 21.50
C LEU A 80 11.06 12.00 22.21
N GLY A 81 11.19 11.71 23.51
CA GLY A 81 12.38 11.98 24.29
C GLY A 81 12.70 13.47 24.33
N SER A 82 13.94 13.85 24.01
CA SER A 82 14.38 15.26 23.96
C SER A 82 13.69 16.10 22.89
N ASN A 83 12.99 15.48 21.93
CA ASN A 83 12.25 16.18 20.89
C ASN A 83 10.78 16.40 21.24
N GLY A 84 10.31 15.83 22.35
CA GLY A 84 8.94 15.98 22.82
C GLY A 84 8.80 17.10 23.84
N ASN A 85 7.57 17.60 23.98
CA ASN A 85 7.21 18.55 25.02
C ASN A 85 5.96 18.05 25.77
N PRO A 86 6.11 17.05 26.66
CA PRO A 86 4.99 16.40 27.32
C PRO A 86 4.27 17.38 28.25
N LYS A 87 2.96 17.49 28.05
CA LYS A 87 2.09 18.39 28.82
C LYS A 87 0.91 17.63 29.38
N TRP A 88 0.67 17.81 30.67
CA TRP A 88 -0.57 17.36 31.29
C TRP A 88 -1.76 18.15 30.72
N PRO A 89 -2.91 17.49 30.48
CA PRO A 89 -4.14 18.20 30.15
C PRO A 89 -4.51 19.19 31.27
N LYS A 90 -5.00 20.39 30.91
CA LYS A 90 -5.28 21.49 31.86
C LYS A 90 -6.26 21.16 32.99
N GLN A 91 -7.00 20.05 32.91
CA GLN A 91 -8.02 19.61 33.88
C GLN A 91 -7.60 18.35 34.64
N PHE A 92 -6.31 18.00 34.65
CA PHE A 92 -5.81 16.82 35.34
C PHE A 92 -5.46 17.15 36.80
N ASP A 93 -6.21 16.59 37.74
CA ASP A 93 -6.08 16.86 39.18
C ASP A 93 -5.01 15.96 39.86
N LEU A 94 -4.39 16.49 40.92
CA LEU A 94 -3.33 15.87 41.72
C LEU A 94 -3.76 14.54 42.36
N VAL A 95 -5.04 14.33 42.68
CA VAL A 95 -5.54 13.03 43.20
C VAL A 95 -5.42 11.91 42.16
N ARG A 96 -5.51 12.26 40.86
CA ARG A 96 -5.43 11.32 39.73
C ARG A 96 -4.00 10.98 39.32
N ILE A 97 -3.01 11.68 39.92
CA ILE A 97 -1.58 11.39 39.81
C ILE A 97 -1.21 10.07 40.49
N ALA A 98 -2.08 9.50 41.34
CA ALA A 98 -1.86 8.21 41.99
C ALA A 98 -1.61 7.05 41.00
N HIS A 99 -2.11 7.13 39.76
CA HIS A 99 -1.88 6.13 38.71
C HIS A 99 -0.74 6.48 37.75
N VAL A 100 0.07 7.51 38.03
CA VAL A 100 1.20 7.92 37.16
C VAL A 100 2.21 6.80 36.94
N ASN A 101 2.38 5.89 37.90
CA ASN A 101 3.24 4.73 37.72
C ASN A 101 2.74 3.84 36.57
N GLN A 102 1.43 3.59 36.48
CA GLN A 102 0.86 2.78 35.39
C GLN A 102 1.00 3.46 34.02
N ILE A 103 0.87 4.79 33.97
CA ILE A 103 1.14 5.56 32.74
C ILE A 103 2.62 5.44 32.36
N THR A 104 3.51 5.58 33.33
CA THR A 104 4.95 5.45 33.14
C THR A 104 5.32 4.07 32.62
N ASP A 105 4.68 3.02 33.14
CA ASP A 105 4.88 1.63 32.70
C ASP A 105 4.48 1.45 31.23
N ILE A 106 3.32 1.98 30.82
CA ILE A 106 2.86 1.94 29.41
C ILE A 106 3.88 2.63 28.50
N ILE A 107 4.35 3.83 28.89
CA ILE A 107 5.34 4.60 28.12
C ILE A 107 6.66 3.84 28.05
N GLN A 108 7.13 3.29 29.18
CA GLN A 108 8.42 2.61 29.25
C GLN A 108 8.40 1.31 28.46
N GLU A 109 7.28 0.58 28.47
CA GLU A 109 7.13 -0.61 27.64
C GLU A 109 7.27 -0.28 26.15
N LEU A 110 6.60 0.78 25.68
CA LEU A 110 6.72 1.22 24.29
C LEU A 110 8.14 1.69 23.98
N LYS A 111 8.80 2.42 24.89
CA LYS A 111 10.21 2.84 24.74
C LYS A 111 11.15 1.66 24.59
N ASN A 112 10.98 0.61 25.40
CA ASN A 112 11.84 -0.57 25.36
C ASN A 112 11.74 -1.32 24.02
N ARG A 113 10.63 -1.15 23.29
CA ARG A 113 10.39 -1.79 21.99
C ARG A 113 10.77 -0.89 20.80
N LEU A 114 11.02 0.40 21.06
CA LEU A 114 11.49 1.35 20.06
C LEU A 114 13.01 1.24 19.90
N LEU A 115 13.46 0.79 18.73
CA LEU A 115 14.89 0.73 18.41
C LEU A 115 15.52 2.13 18.25
N ILE A 116 14.71 3.11 17.86
CA ILE A 116 15.08 4.50 17.68
C ILE A 116 13.92 5.41 18.05
N THR A 117 14.22 6.65 18.46
CA THR A 117 13.20 7.66 18.78
C THR A 117 12.37 7.99 17.54
N PRO A 118 11.02 8.00 17.62
CA PRO A 118 10.13 8.20 16.46
C PRO A 118 9.99 9.67 16.08
N THR A 119 11.06 10.29 15.57
CA THR A 119 11.00 11.63 14.95
C THR A 119 10.56 11.52 13.50
N THR A 120 10.03 12.60 12.91
CA THR A 120 9.68 12.65 11.47
C THR A 120 10.86 12.23 10.59
N THR A 121 12.08 12.67 10.95
CA THR A 121 13.32 12.30 10.25
C THR A 121 13.58 10.81 10.34
N ASN A 122 13.52 10.23 11.54
CA ASN A 122 13.80 8.81 11.77
C ASN A 122 12.73 7.90 11.15
N LEU A 123 11.46 8.28 11.28
CA LEU A 123 10.33 7.58 10.66
C LEU A 123 10.50 7.50 9.16
N THR A 124 10.89 8.59 8.51
CA THR A 124 11.09 8.65 7.05
C THR A 124 12.36 7.90 6.62
N ALA A 125 13.45 8.05 7.37
CA ALA A 125 14.75 7.46 7.03
C ALA A 125 14.82 5.95 7.26
N SER A 126 14.06 5.41 8.22
CA SER A 126 14.07 3.97 8.54
C SER A 126 12.71 3.47 9.05
N PRO A 127 11.64 3.49 8.22
CA PRO A 127 10.30 3.09 8.65
C PRO A 127 10.23 1.64 9.17
N THR A 128 11.07 0.76 8.63
CA THR A 128 11.10 -0.67 9.01
C THR A 128 11.54 -0.90 10.46
N LYS A 129 12.32 0.02 11.05
CA LYS A 129 12.74 -0.06 12.47
C LYS A 129 11.58 0.09 13.45
N PHE A 130 10.41 0.52 12.98
CA PHE A 130 9.20 0.68 13.78
C PHE A 130 8.21 -0.48 13.62
N LEU A 131 8.51 -1.47 12.78
CA LEU A 131 7.64 -2.64 12.58
C LEU A 131 7.51 -3.49 13.84
N SER A 132 8.57 -3.60 14.65
CA SER A 132 8.55 -4.38 15.90
C SER A 132 7.52 -3.84 16.90
N VAL A 133 7.53 -2.53 17.16
CA VAL A 133 6.59 -1.89 18.08
C VAL A 133 5.16 -1.92 17.54
N LEU A 134 4.98 -1.74 16.23
CA LEU A 134 3.65 -1.84 15.61
C LEU A 134 3.10 -3.26 15.63
N GLY A 135 3.95 -4.28 15.43
CA GLY A 135 3.58 -5.69 15.54
C GLY A 135 3.17 -6.04 16.97
N TYR A 136 3.93 -5.59 17.97
CA TYR A 136 3.58 -5.73 19.39
C TYR A 136 2.19 -5.13 19.68
N ILE A 137 1.94 -3.90 19.24
CA ILE A 137 0.65 -3.24 19.45
C ILE A 137 -0.51 -4.05 18.87
N ILE A 138 -0.35 -4.62 17.68
CA ILE A 138 -1.40 -5.43 17.07
C ILE A 138 -1.67 -6.67 17.93
N SER A 139 -0.64 -7.40 18.34
CA SER A 139 -0.80 -8.60 19.18
C SER A 139 -1.47 -8.28 20.52
N GLU A 140 -1.16 -7.13 21.13
CA GLU A 140 -1.83 -6.69 22.34
C GLU A 140 -3.29 -6.31 22.11
N LEU A 141 -3.59 -5.60 21.01
CA LEU A 141 -4.98 -5.25 20.68
C LEU A 141 -5.82 -6.49 20.36
N GLU A 142 -5.23 -7.51 19.73
CA GLU A 142 -5.84 -8.82 19.53
C GLU A 142 -6.17 -9.49 20.86
N SER A 143 -5.19 -9.57 21.77
CA SER A 143 -5.39 -10.11 23.12
C SER A 143 -6.49 -9.38 23.90
N ILE A 144 -6.51 -8.04 23.84
CA ILE A 144 -7.58 -7.24 24.49
C ILE A 144 -8.94 -7.52 23.83
N CYS A 145 -8.99 -7.65 22.51
CA CYS A 145 -10.22 -7.93 21.77
C CYS A 145 -10.81 -9.31 22.11
N ASP A 146 -9.96 -10.32 22.23
CA ASP A 146 -10.35 -11.70 22.56
C ASP A 146 -10.91 -11.80 23.98
N ASN A 147 -10.36 -11.03 24.91
CA ASN A 147 -10.81 -10.98 26.30
C ASN A 147 -11.99 -10.02 26.54
N CYS A 148 -12.41 -9.25 25.53
CA CYS A 148 -13.47 -8.26 25.68
C CYS A 148 -14.87 -8.89 25.54
N THR A 149 -15.67 -8.78 26.60
CA THR A 149 -17.03 -9.34 26.65
C THR A 149 -18.07 -8.48 25.96
N ASP A 150 -17.89 -7.15 25.94
CA ASP A 150 -18.82 -6.21 25.31
C ASP A 150 -18.35 -5.86 23.87
N PRO A 151 -19.12 -6.22 22.83
CA PRO A 151 -18.81 -5.87 21.45
C PRO A 151 -18.59 -4.37 21.18
N LEU A 152 -19.24 -3.49 21.94
CA LEU A 152 -19.11 -2.03 21.79
C LEU A 152 -17.77 -1.50 22.27
N ASP A 153 -17.12 -2.25 23.16
CA ASP A 153 -15.84 -1.89 23.78
C ASP A 153 -14.63 -2.54 23.10
N LYS A 154 -14.85 -3.38 22.09
CA LYS A 154 -13.77 -4.05 21.36
C LYS A 154 -12.88 -3.04 20.63
N PRO A 155 -11.55 -3.10 20.85
CA PRO A 155 -10.63 -2.27 20.08
C PRO A 155 -10.66 -2.67 18.60
N ARG A 156 -10.42 -1.69 17.72
CA ARG A 156 -10.28 -1.91 16.28
C ARG A 156 -8.84 -2.23 15.97
N ASN A 157 -8.60 -3.40 15.38
CA ASN A 157 -7.30 -3.71 14.79
C ASN A 157 -7.02 -2.86 13.55
N PHE A 158 -5.74 -2.75 13.22
CA PHE A 158 -5.27 -2.08 12.01
C PHE A 158 -4.26 -2.96 11.27
N SER A 159 -4.23 -2.83 9.94
CA SER A 159 -3.23 -3.50 9.12
C SER A 159 -1.90 -2.76 9.18
N LEU A 160 -0.77 -3.48 9.23
CA LEU A 160 0.59 -2.92 9.07
C LEU A 160 0.86 -2.45 7.64
N VAL A 161 0.24 -3.13 6.68
CA VAL A 161 0.36 -2.86 5.25
C VAL A 161 -0.88 -2.12 4.76
N PRO A 162 -0.75 -1.26 3.74
CA PRO A 162 -1.93 -0.65 3.13
C PRO A 162 -2.93 -1.74 2.75
N THR A 163 -4.22 -1.51 3.03
CA THR A 163 -5.28 -2.46 2.65
C THR A 163 -5.11 -2.82 1.18
N PRO A 164 -4.95 -4.11 0.83
CA PRO A 164 -4.80 -4.50 -0.56
C PRO A 164 -6.01 -3.98 -1.32
N SER A 165 -5.76 -3.11 -2.29
CA SER A 165 -6.79 -2.75 -3.24
C SER A 165 -7.16 -4.02 -4.00
N LEU A 166 -8.45 -4.34 -4.09
CA LEU A 166 -8.94 -5.40 -4.99
C LEU A 166 -8.60 -5.10 -6.47
N ARG A 167 -8.07 -3.90 -6.77
CA ARG A 167 -7.33 -3.66 -8.00
C ARG A 167 -5.96 -4.34 -7.85
N TRP A 168 -5.94 -5.62 -8.18
CA TRP A 168 -4.73 -6.37 -8.50
C TRP A 168 -3.79 -5.46 -9.30
N LYS A 169 -2.56 -5.30 -8.79
CA LYS A 169 -1.54 -4.47 -9.42
C LYS A 169 -0.96 -5.25 -10.58
N TYR A 170 -1.74 -5.35 -11.66
CA TYR A 170 -1.26 -5.99 -12.88
C TYR A 170 -0.21 -5.11 -13.52
N ILE A 171 0.87 -5.73 -14.00
CA ILE A 171 1.80 -5.12 -14.93
C ILE A 171 1.15 -5.21 -16.31
N SER A 172 0.86 -4.05 -16.91
CA SER A 172 0.39 -4.00 -18.30
C SER A 172 1.58 -4.07 -19.25
N ILE A 173 1.57 -5.08 -20.12
CA ILE A 173 2.55 -5.29 -21.18
C ILE A 173 1.85 -4.95 -22.50
N ASN A 174 2.25 -3.84 -23.11
CA ASN A 174 1.83 -3.40 -24.44
C ASN A 174 2.95 -3.63 -25.46
N CYS A 175 2.74 -3.32 -26.73
CA CYS A 175 3.73 -3.61 -27.79
C CYS A 175 5.10 -2.97 -27.53
N ARG A 176 5.12 -1.73 -27.01
CA ARG A 176 6.39 -1.03 -26.71
C ARG A 176 7.09 -1.69 -25.54
N SER A 177 6.35 -1.95 -24.46
CA SER A 177 6.87 -2.67 -23.31
C SER A 177 7.01 -4.17 -23.55
N LEU A 178 6.64 -4.72 -24.70
CA LEU A 178 7.06 -6.04 -25.14
C LEU A 178 8.34 -5.94 -25.98
N ALA A 179 8.45 -4.91 -26.83
CA ALA A 179 9.53 -4.74 -27.80
C ALA A 179 10.86 -4.62 -27.10
N THR A 180 10.90 -3.80 -26.05
CA THR A 180 12.10 -3.69 -25.24
C THR A 180 12.42 -5.07 -24.59
N ILE A 181 11.44 -5.95 -24.24
CA ILE A 181 11.67 -7.22 -23.47
C ILE A 181 12.50 -8.11 -24.33
N VAL A 182 12.00 -8.29 -25.54
CA VAL A 182 12.60 -9.14 -26.55
C VAL A 182 13.75 -8.44 -27.28
N LYS A 183 14.13 -7.22 -26.85
CA LYS A 183 15.16 -6.37 -27.47
C LYS A 183 14.95 -6.20 -28.98
N LYS A 184 13.70 -6.09 -29.41
CA LYS A 184 13.31 -5.82 -30.80
C LYS A 184 12.88 -4.37 -30.97
N LYS A 185 12.89 -3.89 -32.22
CA LYS A 185 12.31 -2.59 -32.57
C LYS A 185 10.80 -2.65 -32.33
N SER A 186 10.23 -1.58 -31.77
CA SER A 186 8.78 -1.50 -31.58
C SER A 186 8.07 -1.35 -32.93
N GLY A 187 6.99 -2.10 -33.09
CA GLY A 187 6.06 -1.91 -34.20
C GLY A 187 5.39 -0.53 -34.14
N THR A 188 5.18 0.05 -35.31
CA THR A 188 4.48 1.33 -35.48
C THR A 188 3.06 1.12 -35.97
N THR A 189 2.80 0.01 -36.66
CA THR A 189 1.51 -0.38 -37.17
C THR A 189 0.86 -1.47 -36.30
N TYR A 190 -0.46 -1.62 -36.42
CA TYR A 190 -1.18 -2.70 -35.74
C TYR A 190 -0.67 -4.09 -36.15
N LYS A 191 -0.37 -4.27 -37.44
CA LYS A 191 0.15 -5.54 -37.97
C LYS A 191 1.50 -5.92 -37.34
N GLU A 192 2.46 -4.99 -37.37
CA GLU A 192 3.78 -5.19 -36.76
C GLU A 192 3.67 -5.49 -35.26
N ASN A 193 2.73 -4.82 -34.58
CA ASN A 193 2.49 -5.06 -33.16
C ASN A 193 1.94 -6.47 -32.90
N ILE A 194 0.99 -6.95 -33.70
CA ILE A 194 0.48 -8.32 -33.60
C ILE A 194 1.58 -9.33 -33.91
N GLU A 195 2.34 -9.14 -34.99
CA GLU A 195 3.49 -9.99 -35.34
C GLU A 195 4.46 -10.13 -34.18
N GLN A 196 4.73 -9.02 -33.49
CA GLN A 196 5.62 -9.01 -32.34
C GLN A 196 5.07 -9.86 -31.19
N PHE A 197 3.79 -9.72 -30.84
CA PHE A 197 3.14 -10.54 -29.81
C PHE A 197 3.07 -12.01 -30.22
N TYR A 198 2.69 -12.29 -31.46
CA TYR A 198 2.61 -13.65 -32.01
C TYR A 198 3.98 -14.34 -32.02
N SER A 199 5.06 -13.59 -32.31
CA SER A 199 6.42 -14.12 -32.25
C SER A 199 6.94 -14.37 -30.83
N THR A 200 6.28 -13.81 -29.81
CA THR A 200 6.72 -13.89 -28.41
C THR A 200 5.89 -14.86 -27.59
N PHE A 201 4.60 -15.00 -27.90
CA PHE A 201 3.64 -15.80 -27.15
C PHE A 201 2.97 -16.85 -28.02
N ASP A 202 2.62 -17.98 -27.42
CA ASP A 202 1.94 -19.07 -28.11
C ASP A 202 0.43 -18.78 -28.23
N PHE A 203 0.04 -18.19 -29.37
CA PHE A 203 -1.35 -17.85 -29.66
C PHE A 203 -2.23 -19.06 -29.99
N LYS A 204 -1.65 -20.24 -30.20
CA LYS A 204 -2.41 -21.47 -30.45
C LYS A 204 -3.26 -21.86 -29.25
N LYS A 205 -2.80 -21.55 -28.03
CA LYS A 205 -3.57 -21.73 -26.79
C LYS A 205 -4.85 -20.89 -26.74
N PHE A 206 -4.98 -19.88 -27.60
CA PHE A 206 -6.15 -19.04 -27.74
C PHE A 206 -6.98 -19.37 -28.99
N GLY A 207 -6.65 -20.45 -29.71
CA GLY A 207 -7.37 -20.92 -30.89
C GLY A 207 -6.98 -20.24 -32.20
N PHE A 208 -5.79 -19.61 -32.27
CA PHE A 208 -5.24 -19.04 -33.50
C PHE A 208 -4.02 -19.86 -33.94
N GLU A 209 -4.16 -20.61 -35.04
CA GLU A 209 -3.10 -21.53 -35.51
C GLU A 209 -1.96 -20.79 -36.21
N ASN A 210 -2.27 -19.65 -36.84
CA ASN A 210 -1.35 -18.85 -37.63
C ASN A 210 -1.61 -17.35 -37.42
N LEU A 211 -0.69 -16.53 -37.91
CA LEU A 211 -0.76 -15.07 -37.78
C LEU A 211 -1.88 -14.48 -38.65
N GLU A 212 -2.15 -15.10 -39.80
CA GLU A 212 -3.16 -14.68 -40.76
C GLU A 212 -4.57 -14.73 -40.15
N GLU A 213 -4.88 -15.76 -39.37
CA GLU A 213 -6.15 -15.87 -38.62
C GLU A 213 -6.32 -14.72 -37.62
N LEU A 214 -5.25 -14.35 -36.92
CA LEU A 214 -5.27 -13.27 -35.93
C LEU A 214 -5.39 -11.88 -36.58
N LEU A 215 -4.86 -11.72 -37.79
CA LEU A 215 -4.96 -10.52 -38.61
C LEU A 215 -6.23 -10.47 -39.48
N SER A 216 -6.97 -11.58 -39.56
CA SER A 216 -8.09 -11.72 -40.48
C SER A 216 -9.14 -10.63 -40.27
N PRO A 217 -9.54 -9.90 -41.34
CA PRO A 217 -10.60 -8.91 -41.25
C PRO A 217 -11.97 -9.53 -40.97
N GLU A 218 -12.13 -10.83 -41.22
CA GLU A 218 -13.34 -11.62 -40.96
C GLU A 218 -13.42 -12.14 -39.52
N SER A 219 -12.34 -12.00 -38.74
CA SER A 219 -12.34 -12.43 -37.35
C SER A 219 -13.37 -11.65 -36.53
N LYS A 220 -14.19 -12.39 -35.78
CA LYS A 220 -15.14 -11.83 -34.81
C LYS A 220 -14.45 -11.24 -33.58
N VAL A 221 -13.14 -11.44 -33.45
CA VAL A 221 -12.35 -11.07 -32.28
C VAL A 221 -11.00 -10.51 -32.70
N ARG A 222 -10.62 -9.34 -32.16
CA ARG A 222 -9.31 -8.73 -32.39
C ARG A 222 -8.49 -8.66 -31.11
N PHE A 223 -7.24 -9.08 -31.20
CA PHE A 223 -6.31 -8.90 -30.09
C PHE A 223 -5.91 -7.43 -29.96
N MET A 224 -5.97 -6.90 -28.74
CA MET A 224 -5.72 -5.48 -28.45
C MET A 224 -4.22 -5.16 -28.29
N CYS A 225 -3.32 -6.09 -28.60
CA CYS A 225 -1.88 -5.96 -28.40
C CYS A 225 -1.51 -5.52 -26.97
N SER A 226 -2.22 -6.10 -26.00
CA SER A 226 -2.09 -5.80 -24.59
C SER A 226 -2.29 -7.06 -23.76
N MET A 227 -1.40 -7.24 -22.79
CA MET A 227 -1.42 -8.29 -21.80
C MET A 227 -1.32 -7.67 -20.41
N MET A 228 -1.94 -8.31 -19.43
CA MET A 228 -1.81 -7.97 -18.01
C MET A 228 -1.28 -9.18 -17.26
N THR A 229 -0.32 -8.99 -16.36
CA THR A 229 0.18 -10.08 -15.51
C THR A 229 0.28 -9.63 -14.06
N ASP A 230 -0.05 -10.51 -13.13
CA ASP A 230 0.13 -10.34 -11.69
C ASP A 230 1.37 -11.08 -11.15
N GLY A 231 2.17 -11.67 -12.03
CA GLY A 231 3.31 -12.51 -11.68
C GLY A 231 3.00 -14.01 -11.52
N PHE A 232 1.73 -14.40 -11.49
CA PHE A 232 1.28 -15.81 -11.47
C PHE A 232 0.55 -16.21 -12.75
N GLY A 233 -0.22 -15.29 -13.33
CA GLY A 233 -0.98 -15.49 -14.56
C GLY A 233 -0.77 -14.35 -15.56
N ALA A 234 -1.19 -14.60 -16.79
CA ALA A 234 -1.17 -13.63 -17.89
C ALA A 234 -2.54 -13.57 -18.57
N CYS A 235 -3.13 -12.39 -18.60
CA CYS A 235 -4.43 -12.11 -19.20
C CYS A 235 -4.23 -11.35 -20.50
N PHE A 236 -4.62 -11.96 -21.63
CA PHE A 236 -4.61 -11.32 -22.94
C PHE A 236 -5.96 -10.63 -23.20
N VAL A 237 -5.91 -9.43 -23.76
CA VAL A 237 -7.13 -8.64 -24.01
C VAL A 237 -7.56 -8.77 -25.47
N PHE A 238 -8.78 -9.27 -25.67
CA PHE A 238 -9.40 -9.40 -26.99
C PHE A 238 -10.70 -8.58 -27.04
N ALA A 239 -10.90 -7.82 -28.12
CA ALA A 239 -12.11 -7.06 -28.38
C ALA A 239 -13.01 -7.82 -29.37
N ARG A 240 -14.31 -7.89 -29.11
CA ARG A 240 -15.28 -8.40 -30.09
C ARG A 240 -15.49 -7.38 -31.20
N CYS A 241 -15.34 -7.80 -32.45
CA CYS A 241 -15.65 -6.98 -33.61
C CYS A 241 -17.13 -7.12 -33.95
N LYS A 242 -17.82 -5.99 -34.18
CA LYS A 242 -19.15 -6.02 -34.77
C LYS A 242 -19.04 -6.48 -36.23
N PRO A 243 -19.94 -7.34 -36.73
CA PRO A 243 -19.99 -7.63 -38.15
C PRO A 243 -20.23 -6.32 -38.91
N LYS A 244 -19.51 -6.12 -40.02
CA LYS A 244 -19.83 -5.03 -40.95
C LYS A 244 -21.26 -5.29 -41.41
N LYS A 245 -22.15 -4.30 -41.22
CA LYS A 245 -23.44 -4.32 -41.94
C LYS A 245 -23.10 -4.30 -43.42
N GLU A 246 -23.63 -5.25 -44.18
CA GLU A 246 -23.68 -5.15 -45.63
C GLU A 246 -24.35 -3.81 -45.95
N THR A 247 -23.58 -2.89 -46.52
CA THR A 247 -24.17 -1.78 -47.25
C THR A 247 -24.65 -2.38 -48.56
N ASP A 248 -25.96 -2.66 -48.63
CA ASP A 248 -26.62 -3.03 -49.88
C ASP A 248 -26.30 -1.98 -50.97
N PRO A 249 -26.00 -2.41 -52.20
CA PRO A 249 -25.68 -1.54 -53.33
C PRO A 249 -26.86 -0.69 -53.80
#